data_AF-A0A835NCK9-F1
#
_entry.id   AF-A0A835NCK9-F1
#
_cell.length_a   1.000
_cell.length_b   1.000
_cell.length_c   1.000
_cell.angle_alpha   90.00
_cell.angle_beta   90.00
_cell.angle_gamma   90.00
#
_symmetry.space_group_name_H-M   'P 1'
#
loop_
_entity.id
_entity.type
_entity.pdbx_description
1 polymer ?
#
loop_
_entity_poly.entity_id
_entity_poly.type
_entity_poly.pdbx_seq_one_letter_code
_entity_poly.pdbx_strand_id
1 'polypeptide(L)'
;GVQEERVKAADLSDIVPDTESETKVSIQGNPVSIIVEKAIDGAKLKHLIVTPSGCGEQNMIALTPTVIAVHYLDNTLQWENFGIDRRAQAIELIKKGGNGTENGGDCPQNGYTQQLAFRKPDSSYAAFINRPSSTWLTAYVVKVFAMARKLADIEHSEICGPIKWLILNRQKPDGVFQEDAPVIHKEMVGGYQGAEPEVSLTAFVLIALQEARDTCKDHVNNLDQSIEKAAGFLIRRYEQLARPYTVALASYALALAGKLKTEKILMRFSKGGSSWEERNARTYNIEGTSYALLALVQMKKSELAGPVVRWLAQQNYYGGGYGST
;
A
#
# COMPACT_ATOMS: atom_id res chain seq x y z
N GLY A 1 5.79 23.11 -30.23
CA GLY A 1 7.17 23.26 -29.77
C GLY A 1 7.84 21.90 -29.82
N VAL A 2 9.12 21.83 -30.17
CA VAL A 2 9.90 20.58 -30.17
C VAL A 2 10.43 20.35 -28.75
N GLN A 3 10.21 19.15 -28.19
CA GLN A 3 10.82 18.73 -26.93
C GLN A 3 12.00 17.80 -27.27
N GLU A 4 13.20 18.16 -26.84
CA GLU A 4 14.43 17.40 -27.05
C GLU A 4 14.94 16.91 -25.68
N GLU A 5 15.19 15.60 -25.53
CA GLU A 5 15.74 15.00 -24.31
C GLU A 5 16.93 14.11 -24.68
N ARG A 6 18.04 14.26 -23.97
CA ARG A 6 19.29 13.54 -24.24
C ARG A 6 19.52 12.47 -23.18
N VAL A 7 19.44 11.21 -23.58
CA VAL A 7 19.71 10.05 -22.71
C VAL A 7 21.20 9.74 -22.74
N LYS A 8 21.85 9.62 -21.58
CA LYS A 8 23.25 9.19 -21.49
C LYS A 8 23.34 7.67 -21.72
N ALA A 9 24.34 7.25 -22.50
CA ALA A 9 24.63 5.83 -22.67
C ALA A 9 25.01 5.18 -21.33
N ALA A 10 24.58 3.94 -21.12
CA ALA A 10 24.99 3.15 -19.97
C ALA A 10 26.48 2.79 -20.09
N ASP A 11 27.20 2.76 -18.97
CA ASP A 11 28.56 2.22 -18.92
C ASP A 11 28.49 0.70 -19.02
N LEU A 12 29.06 0.14 -20.08
CA LEU A 12 29.04 -1.30 -20.40
C LEU A 12 30.41 -1.96 -20.16
N SER A 13 31.28 -1.35 -19.37
CA SER A 13 32.60 -1.89 -19.04
C SER A 13 32.55 -3.28 -18.40
N ASP A 14 31.47 -3.59 -17.68
CA ASP A 14 31.25 -4.85 -16.96
C ASP A 14 30.31 -5.83 -17.70
N ILE A 15 30.09 -5.67 -19.01
CA ILE A 15 29.24 -6.58 -19.78
C ILE A 15 29.86 -7.98 -19.86
N VAL A 16 29.03 -9.02 -19.70
CA VAL A 16 29.48 -10.42 -19.82
C VAL A 16 29.92 -10.67 -21.27
N PRO A 17 31.09 -11.30 -21.51
CA PRO A 17 31.54 -11.64 -22.85
C PRO A 17 30.47 -12.45 -23.60
N ASP A 18 30.31 -12.18 -24.91
CA ASP A 18 29.31 -12.81 -25.79
C ASP A 18 27.84 -12.55 -25.42
N THR A 19 27.54 -11.42 -24.74
CA THR A 19 26.17 -10.98 -24.47
C THR A 19 25.82 -9.65 -25.16
N GLU A 20 24.59 -9.54 -25.67
CA GLU A 20 24.09 -8.30 -26.26
C GLU A 20 23.42 -7.41 -25.20
N SER A 21 23.71 -6.11 -25.22
CA SER A 21 23.01 -5.12 -24.39
C SER A 21 21.76 -4.61 -25.09
N GLU A 22 20.60 -4.72 -24.46
CA GLU A 22 19.35 -4.17 -24.97
C GLU A 22 18.98 -2.86 -24.24
N THR A 23 18.89 -1.74 -24.97
CA THR A 23 18.39 -0.46 -24.43
C THR A 23 17.05 -0.11 -25.08
N LYS A 24 15.98 -0.04 -24.27
CA LYS A 24 14.63 0.29 -24.73
C LYS A 24 14.28 1.74 -24.38
N VAL A 25 13.89 2.51 -25.40
CA VAL A 25 13.38 3.89 -25.25
C VAL A 25 11.89 3.89 -25.60
N SER A 26 11.06 4.46 -24.73
CA SER A 26 9.61 4.60 -24.95
C SER A 26 9.18 6.03 -24.66
N ILE A 27 8.37 6.59 -25.57
CA ILE A 27 7.86 7.97 -25.47
C ILE A 27 6.33 7.88 -25.42
N GLN A 28 5.73 8.48 -24.37
CA GLN A 28 4.28 8.58 -24.23
C GLN A 28 3.90 10.06 -24.11
N GLY A 29 3.15 10.59 -25.07
CA GLY A 29 2.57 11.93 -25.00
C GLY A 29 1.08 11.83 -24.75
N ASN A 30 0.54 12.52 -23.73
CA ASN A 30 -0.90 12.81 -23.58
C ASN A 30 -1.19 13.76 -22.38
N PRO A 31 -2.37 14.43 -22.34
CA PRO A 31 -2.72 15.44 -21.33
C PRO A 31 -2.78 14.88 -19.90
N VAL A 32 -2.50 15.73 -18.92
CA VAL A 32 -2.27 15.38 -17.50
C VAL A 32 -3.39 14.54 -16.86
N SER A 33 -4.65 14.72 -17.25
CA SER A 33 -5.77 13.88 -16.79
C SER A 33 -5.67 12.44 -17.30
N ILE A 34 -5.25 12.24 -18.55
CA ILE A 34 -4.98 10.93 -19.16
C ILE A 34 -3.67 10.35 -18.63
N ILE A 35 -2.70 11.18 -18.23
CA ILE A 35 -1.50 10.70 -17.53
C ILE A 35 -1.90 10.01 -16.23
N VAL A 36 -2.86 10.52 -15.44
CA VAL A 36 -3.25 9.80 -14.19
C VAL A 36 -3.94 8.46 -14.50
N GLU A 37 -4.82 8.42 -15.50
CA GLU A 37 -5.55 7.20 -15.88
C GLU A 37 -4.68 6.16 -16.60
N LYS A 38 -3.73 6.59 -17.44
CA LYS A 38 -2.87 5.75 -18.30
C LYS A 38 -1.37 5.81 -17.96
N ALA A 39 -0.96 6.43 -16.85
CA ALA A 39 0.45 6.49 -16.43
C ALA A 39 1.06 5.10 -16.24
N ILE A 40 0.21 4.14 -15.91
CA ILE A 40 0.60 2.78 -15.64
C ILE A 40 0.08 1.92 -16.78
N ASP A 41 0.99 1.56 -17.69
CA ASP A 41 0.73 0.50 -18.65
C ASP A 41 0.46 -0.80 -17.87
N GLY A 42 -0.76 -1.32 -18.00
CA GLY A 42 -1.15 -2.58 -17.38
C GLY A 42 -0.12 -3.68 -17.64
N ALA A 43 0.47 -3.79 -18.83
CA ALA A 43 1.45 -4.83 -19.13
C ALA A 43 2.64 -4.82 -18.14
N LYS A 44 2.98 -3.65 -17.58
CA LYS A 44 4.00 -3.50 -16.53
C LYS A 44 3.55 -4.05 -15.18
N LEU A 45 2.26 -4.24 -14.92
CA LEU A 45 1.71 -4.83 -13.68
C LEU A 45 1.67 -6.37 -13.70
N LYS A 46 1.93 -7.01 -14.85
CA LYS A 46 1.87 -8.47 -14.99
C LYS A 46 2.72 -9.21 -13.94
N HIS A 47 3.87 -8.66 -13.58
CA HIS A 47 4.80 -9.27 -12.63
C HIS A 47 4.37 -9.13 -11.16
N LEU A 48 3.37 -8.28 -10.87
CA LEU A 48 2.82 -8.09 -9.53
C LEU A 48 1.74 -9.12 -9.18
N ILE A 49 1.19 -9.80 -10.19
CA ILE A 49 0.24 -10.91 -10.01
C ILE A 49 1.07 -12.17 -9.79
N VAL A 50 1.29 -12.52 -8.53
CA VAL A 50 2.15 -13.63 -8.11
C VAL A 50 1.39 -14.49 -7.12
N THR A 51 1.62 -15.80 -7.18
CA THR A 51 1.05 -16.74 -6.22
C THR A 51 1.60 -16.46 -4.82
N PRO A 52 0.74 -16.19 -3.83
CA PRO A 52 1.19 -15.89 -2.49
C PRO A 52 1.69 -17.16 -1.79
N SER A 53 2.67 -17.00 -0.90
CA SER A 53 3.30 -18.10 -0.15
C SER A 53 3.98 -17.57 1.12
N GLY A 54 4.48 -18.48 1.96
CA GLY A 54 5.26 -18.13 3.15
C GLY A 54 4.43 -17.84 4.41
N CYS A 55 5.06 -17.16 5.37
CA CYS A 55 4.47 -16.78 6.65
C CYS A 55 3.46 -15.62 6.52
N GLY A 56 2.77 -15.24 7.61
CA GLY A 56 1.73 -14.20 7.56
C GLY A 56 2.18 -12.84 7.04
N GLU A 57 3.49 -12.57 7.08
CA GLU A 57 4.10 -11.38 6.47
C GLU A 57 4.34 -11.61 4.97
N GLN A 58 5.10 -12.65 4.59
CA GLN A 58 5.44 -13.00 3.21
C GLN A 58 4.20 -13.25 2.32
N ASN A 59 3.13 -13.79 2.89
CA ASN A 59 1.88 -13.97 2.18
C ASN A 59 1.28 -12.62 1.77
N MET A 60 1.32 -11.63 2.67
CA MET A 60 0.83 -10.28 2.39
C MET A 60 1.72 -9.51 1.40
N ILE A 61 3.03 -9.78 1.39
CA ILE A 61 3.98 -9.27 0.40
C ILE A 61 3.54 -9.62 -1.03
N ALA A 62 3.07 -10.85 -1.25
CA ALA A 62 2.65 -11.32 -2.55
C ALA A 62 1.17 -11.02 -2.88
N LEU A 63 0.29 -11.05 -1.87
CA LEU A 63 -1.14 -10.80 -2.05
C LEU A 63 -1.44 -9.33 -2.38
N THR A 64 -0.77 -8.38 -1.72
CA THR A 64 -1.10 -6.95 -1.82
C THR A 64 -0.90 -6.41 -3.25
N PRO A 65 0.24 -6.66 -3.93
CA PRO A 65 0.42 -6.22 -5.32
C PRO A 65 -0.61 -6.83 -6.26
N THR A 66 -1.01 -8.08 -6.04
CA THR A 66 -2.07 -8.75 -6.82
C THR A 66 -3.42 -8.04 -6.65
N VAL A 67 -3.83 -7.76 -5.41
CA VAL A 67 -5.10 -7.04 -5.11
C VAL A 67 -5.11 -5.65 -5.75
N ILE A 68 -4.01 -4.89 -5.62
CA ILE A 68 -3.91 -3.53 -6.16
C ILE A 68 -3.92 -3.57 -7.70
N ALA A 69 -3.18 -4.49 -8.32
CA ALA A 69 -3.15 -4.64 -9.77
C ALA A 69 -4.54 -4.98 -10.32
N VAL A 70 -5.25 -5.92 -9.71
CA VAL A 70 -6.61 -6.28 -10.12
C VAL A 70 -7.55 -5.09 -9.97
N HIS A 71 -7.50 -4.39 -8.84
CA HIS A 71 -8.31 -3.19 -8.62
C HIS A 71 -8.02 -2.10 -9.67
N TYR A 72 -6.76 -1.86 -10.02
CA TYR A 72 -6.40 -0.89 -11.06
C TYR A 72 -6.93 -1.30 -12.43
N LEU A 73 -6.72 -2.57 -12.83
CA LEU A 73 -7.16 -3.06 -14.13
C LEU A 73 -8.68 -3.10 -14.27
N ASP A 74 -9.41 -3.42 -13.20
CA ASP A 74 -10.88 -3.36 -13.16
C ASP A 74 -11.39 -1.91 -13.34
N ASN A 75 -10.80 -0.94 -12.63
CA ASN A 75 -11.23 0.45 -12.70
C ASN A 75 -10.81 1.17 -14.00
N THR A 76 -9.76 0.69 -14.67
CA THR A 76 -9.26 1.28 -15.93
C THR A 76 -9.65 0.51 -17.18
N LEU A 77 -10.36 -0.62 -17.03
CA LEU A 77 -10.79 -1.51 -18.12
C LEU A 77 -9.63 -2.00 -19.01
N GLN A 78 -8.45 -2.20 -18.42
CA GLN A 78 -7.23 -2.56 -19.17
C GLN A 78 -6.99 -4.08 -19.32
N TRP A 79 -7.95 -4.92 -18.93
CA TRP A 79 -7.82 -6.39 -19.00
C TRP A 79 -7.67 -6.95 -20.42
N GLU A 80 -8.19 -6.25 -21.44
CA GLU A 80 -8.11 -6.67 -22.84
C GLU A 80 -6.67 -6.89 -23.31
N ASN A 81 -5.70 -6.17 -22.72
CA ASN A 81 -4.29 -6.29 -23.03
C ASN A 81 -3.61 -7.57 -22.50
N PHE A 82 -4.31 -8.37 -21.68
CA PHE A 82 -3.73 -9.48 -20.93
C PHE A 82 -4.27 -10.86 -21.29
N GLY A 83 -5.30 -10.93 -22.14
CA GLY A 83 -6.00 -12.17 -22.49
C GLY A 83 -7.21 -12.44 -21.60
N ILE A 84 -8.17 -13.20 -22.14
CA ILE A 84 -9.55 -13.34 -21.63
C ILE A 84 -9.59 -13.92 -20.21
N ASP A 85 -8.69 -14.85 -19.87
CA ASP A 85 -8.77 -15.61 -18.61
C ASP A 85 -7.96 -14.99 -17.45
N ARG A 86 -7.11 -13.99 -17.72
CA ARG A 86 -6.16 -13.51 -16.70
C ARG A 86 -6.82 -12.82 -15.52
N ARG A 87 -7.98 -12.21 -15.74
CA ARG A 87 -8.78 -11.64 -14.65
C ARG A 87 -9.28 -12.72 -13.69
N ALA A 88 -9.81 -13.83 -14.24
CA ALA A 88 -10.32 -14.93 -13.44
C ALA A 88 -9.19 -15.57 -12.61
N GLN A 89 -8.04 -15.84 -13.23
CA GLN A 89 -6.86 -16.38 -12.55
C GLN A 89 -6.36 -15.46 -11.42
N ALA A 90 -6.30 -14.15 -11.67
CA ALA A 90 -5.87 -13.20 -10.64
C ALA A 90 -6.84 -13.14 -9.46
N ILE A 91 -8.15 -13.26 -9.72
CA ILE A 91 -9.17 -13.32 -8.68
C ILE A 91 -9.08 -14.64 -7.87
N GLU A 92 -8.76 -15.76 -8.50
CA GLU A 92 -8.55 -17.04 -7.81
C GLU A 92 -7.40 -16.99 -6.80
N LEU A 93 -6.32 -16.24 -7.11
CA LEU A 93 -5.21 -16.03 -6.16
C LEU A 93 -5.63 -15.23 -4.92
N ILE A 94 -6.66 -14.38 -5.04
CA ILE A 94 -7.16 -13.52 -3.96
C ILE A 94 -8.23 -14.25 -3.12
N LYS A 95 -9.11 -15.01 -3.77
CA LYS A 95 -10.32 -15.58 -3.14
C LYS A 95 -10.00 -16.67 -2.11
N LYS A 96 -10.97 -16.92 -1.22
CA LYS A 96 -11.06 -18.14 -0.42
C LYS A 96 -11.09 -19.34 -1.38
N GLY A 97 -10.07 -20.18 -1.34
CA GLY A 97 -10.06 -21.42 -2.11
C GLY A 97 -11.26 -22.30 -1.76
N GLY A 98 -11.86 -22.93 -2.76
CA GLY A 98 -12.69 -24.10 -2.51
C GLY A 98 -11.84 -25.23 -1.91
N ASN A 99 -12.49 -26.17 -1.24
CA ASN A 99 -11.84 -27.39 -0.74
C ASN A 99 -11.29 -28.22 -1.91
N GLY A 100 -10.11 -27.87 -2.41
CA GLY A 100 -9.29 -28.74 -3.24
C GLY A 100 -8.61 -29.74 -2.32
N THR A 101 -9.32 -30.80 -1.93
CA THR A 101 -8.69 -32.13 -1.93
C THR A 101 -8.33 -32.38 -3.40
N GLU A 102 -7.08 -32.55 -3.76
CA GLU A 102 -6.45 -33.87 -3.79
C GLU A 102 -4.96 -33.71 -4.06
N ASN A 103 -4.16 -34.17 -3.08
CA ASN A 103 -2.75 -34.57 -3.09
C ASN A 103 -2.01 -33.92 -1.91
N GLY A 104 -1.95 -34.68 -0.82
CA GLY A 104 -1.41 -34.24 0.46
C GLY A 104 0.02 -33.71 0.33
N GLY A 105 0.21 -32.45 0.73
CA GLY A 105 1.52 -31.82 0.86
C GLY A 105 1.54 -30.32 0.54
N ASP A 106 0.64 -29.83 -0.31
CA ASP A 106 0.75 -28.47 -0.84
C ASP A 106 0.02 -27.40 0.01
N CYS A 107 0.72 -26.29 0.26
CA CYS A 107 0.13 -25.08 0.83
C CYS A 107 -1.02 -24.56 -0.05
N PRO A 108 -2.11 -24.02 0.52
CA PRO A 108 -3.16 -23.36 -0.25
C PRO A 108 -2.56 -22.29 -1.17
N GLN A 109 -2.77 -22.39 -2.47
CA GLN A 109 -2.23 -21.46 -3.48
C GLN A 109 -3.02 -20.14 -3.56
N ASN A 110 -3.80 -19.80 -2.52
CA ASN A 110 -4.61 -18.58 -2.46
C ASN A 110 -4.32 -17.78 -1.18
N GLY A 111 -4.15 -16.48 -1.33
CA GLY A 111 -3.57 -15.63 -0.30
C GLY A 111 -4.53 -15.37 0.87
N TYR A 112 -5.83 -15.41 0.63
CA TYR A 112 -6.81 -15.23 1.70
C TYR A 112 -6.83 -16.42 2.66
N THR A 113 -7.03 -17.66 2.20
CA THR A 113 -7.06 -18.83 3.09
C THR A 113 -5.71 -19.03 3.77
N GLN A 114 -4.61 -18.76 3.08
CA GLN A 114 -3.29 -18.80 3.69
C GLN A 114 -3.13 -17.76 4.81
N GLN A 115 -3.60 -16.52 4.61
CA GLN A 115 -3.49 -15.50 5.66
C GLN A 115 -4.31 -15.86 6.90
N LEU A 116 -5.48 -16.49 6.72
CA LEU A 116 -6.31 -16.95 7.84
C LEU A 116 -5.58 -17.95 8.75
N ALA A 117 -4.60 -18.70 8.24
CA ALA A 117 -3.79 -19.60 9.07
C ALA A 117 -2.93 -18.84 10.11
N PHE A 118 -2.72 -17.53 9.93
CA PHE A 118 -1.99 -16.65 10.85
C PHE A 118 -2.90 -15.78 11.73
N ARG A 119 -4.22 -15.98 11.62
CA ARG A 119 -5.22 -15.33 12.49
C ARG A 119 -5.31 -16.06 13.82
N LYS A 120 -5.23 -15.31 14.91
CA LYS A 120 -5.38 -15.82 16.28
C LYS A 120 -6.84 -15.86 16.72
N PRO A 121 -7.18 -16.58 17.81
CA PRO A 121 -8.54 -16.67 18.33
C PRO A 121 -9.18 -15.32 18.68
N ASP A 122 -8.38 -14.32 19.06
CA ASP A 122 -8.82 -12.96 19.33
C ASP A 122 -8.95 -12.08 18.07
N SER A 123 -8.85 -12.69 16.88
CA SER A 123 -8.85 -12.06 15.56
C SER A 123 -7.63 -11.21 15.21
N SER A 124 -6.57 -11.24 16.02
CA SER A 124 -5.33 -10.53 15.70
C SER A 124 -4.39 -11.34 14.81
N TYR A 125 -3.44 -10.66 14.16
CA TYR A 125 -2.45 -11.31 13.30
C TYR A 125 -1.03 -11.18 13.86
N ALA A 126 -0.22 -12.19 13.57
CA ALA A 126 1.20 -12.23 13.87
C ALA A 126 1.97 -12.84 12.70
N ALA A 127 3.28 -12.60 12.63
CA ALA A 127 4.15 -13.26 11.65
C ALA A 127 4.03 -14.80 11.71
N PHE A 128 3.88 -15.31 12.94
CA PHE A 128 3.66 -16.71 13.27
C PHE A 128 2.70 -16.81 14.46
N ILE A 129 1.84 -17.84 14.49
CA ILE A 129 0.81 -18.02 15.54
C ILE A 129 1.38 -18.06 16.97
N ASN A 130 2.61 -18.57 17.13
CA ASN A 130 3.30 -18.67 18.41
C ASN A 130 3.95 -17.35 18.90
N ARG A 131 3.95 -16.29 18.09
CA ARG A 131 4.46 -14.96 18.49
C ARG A 131 3.34 -14.06 18.99
N PRO A 132 3.64 -13.03 19.80
CA PRO A 132 2.64 -12.02 20.14
C PRO A 132 2.15 -11.28 18.87
N SER A 133 0.92 -10.77 18.93
CA SER A 133 0.26 -10.13 17.79
C SER A 133 0.82 -8.76 17.49
N SER A 134 1.06 -8.49 16.20
CA SER A 134 1.53 -7.19 15.71
C SER A 134 0.37 -6.29 15.40
N THR A 135 0.40 -5.07 15.93
CA THR A 135 -0.56 -4.01 15.60
C THR A 135 -0.46 -3.62 14.13
N TRP A 136 0.78 -3.44 13.64
CA TRP A 136 1.03 -3.05 12.26
C TRP A 136 0.54 -4.11 11.27
N LEU A 137 0.89 -5.40 11.49
CA LEU A 137 0.46 -6.47 10.59
C LEU A 137 -1.06 -6.64 10.61
N THR A 138 -1.68 -6.57 11.78
CA THR A 138 -3.15 -6.66 11.90
C THR A 138 -3.83 -5.55 11.11
N ALA A 139 -3.36 -4.31 11.21
CA ALA A 139 -3.87 -3.21 10.42
C ALA A 139 -3.62 -3.38 8.90
N TYR A 140 -2.46 -3.90 8.52
CA TYR A 140 -2.13 -4.15 7.12
C TYR A 140 -3.04 -5.20 6.48
N VAL A 141 -3.27 -6.32 7.18
CA VAL A 141 -4.21 -7.37 6.74
C VAL A 141 -5.62 -6.80 6.55
N VAL A 142 -6.10 -6.01 7.53
CA VAL A 142 -7.41 -5.35 7.45
C VAL A 142 -7.52 -4.46 6.22
N LYS A 143 -6.52 -3.61 5.98
CA LYS A 143 -6.49 -2.70 4.82
C LYS A 143 -6.61 -3.49 3.51
N VAL A 144 -5.81 -4.54 3.35
CA VAL A 144 -5.79 -5.34 2.12
C VAL A 144 -7.06 -6.17 1.97
N PHE A 145 -7.59 -6.76 3.04
CA PHE A 145 -8.85 -7.51 3.00
C PHE A 145 -10.04 -6.59 2.69
N ALA A 146 -10.07 -5.38 3.24
CA ALA A 146 -11.09 -4.39 2.92
C ALA A 146 -11.05 -4.00 1.42
N MET A 147 -9.86 -3.81 0.85
CA MET A 147 -9.71 -3.58 -0.60
C MET A 147 -10.14 -4.82 -1.41
N ALA A 148 -9.68 -6.01 -1.02
CA ALA A 148 -9.95 -7.26 -1.72
C ALA A 148 -11.43 -7.66 -1.69
N ARG A 149 -12.19 -7.21 -0.69
CA ARG A 149 -13.64 -7.47 -0.57
C ARG A 149 -14.46 -6.94 -1.75
N LYS A 150 -13.95 -5.93 -2.46
CA LYS A 150 -14.56 -5.43 -3.70
C LYS A 150 -14.40 -6.40 -4.88
N LEU A 151 -13.48 -7.37 -4.77
CA LEU A 151 -13.08 -8.31 -5.82
C LEU A 151 -13.50 -9.76 -5.49
N ALA A 152 -13.54 -10.09 -4.21
CA ALA A 152 -13.75 -11.42 -3.67
C ALA A 152 -14.73 -11.38 -2.49
N ASP A 153 -15.48 -12.46 -2.30
CA ASP A 153 -16.36 -12.59 -1.14
C ASP A 153 -15.51 -12.87 0.12
N ILE A 154 -15.30 -11.83 0.91
CA ILE A 154 -14.59 -11.87 2.18
C ILE A 154 -15.61 -11.64 3.30
N GLU A 155 -15.66 -12.61 4.21
CA GLU A 155 -16.54 -12.59 5.38
C GLU A 155 -16.30 -11.34 6.25
N HIS A 156 -17.39 -10.68 6.69
CA HIS A 156 -17.33 -9.47 7.51
C HIS A 156 -16.49 -9.66 8.80
N SER A 157 -16.60 -10.83 9.44
CA SER A 157 -15.86 -11.17 10.66
C SER A 157 -14.35 -11.08 10.50
N GLU A 158 -13.84 -11.36 9.30
CA GLU A 158 -12.40 -11.38 9.01
C GLU A 158 -11.80 -9.98 8.88
N ILE A 159 -12.64 -8.96 8.72
CA ILE A 159 -12.24 -7.55 8.69
C ILE A 159 -12.62 -6.88 10.01
N CYS A 160 -13.85 -7.09 10.49
CA CYS A 160 -14.37 -6.38 11.65
C CYS A 160 -13.87 -6.93 12.98
N GLY A 161 -13.54 -8.22 13.05
CA GLY A 161 -12.88 -8.82 14.23
C GLY A 161 -11.52 -8.18 14.52
N PRO A 162 -10.58 -8.15 13.55
CA PRO A 162 -9.29 -7.49 13.73
C PRO A 162 -9.41 -5.98 14.00
N ILE A 163 -10.34 -5.27 13.35
CA ILE A 163 -10.66 -3.86 13.66
C ILE A 163 -11.03 -3.71 15.13
N LYS A 164 -11.97 -4.52 15.64
CA LYS A 164 -12.39 -4.49 17.03
C LYS A 164 -11.21 -4.77 17.97
N TRP A 165 -10.34 -5.71 17.62
CA TRP A 165 -9.14 -6.01 18.39
C TRP A 165 -8.18 -4.83 18.46
N LEU A 166 -7.90 -4.15 17.33
CA LEU A 166 -7.04 -2.97 17.28
C LEU A 166 -7.57 -1.87 18.21
N ILE A 167 -8.86 -1.56 18.11
CA ILE A 167 -9.49 -0.50 18.90
C ILE A 167 -9.45 -0.81 20.40
N LEU A 168 -9.78 -2.05 20.79
CA LEU A 168 -9.90 -2.42 22.20
C LEU A 168 -8.54 -2.65 22.88
N ASN A 169 -7.55 -3.19 22.17
CA ASN A 169 -6.30 -3.66 22.77
C ASN A 169 -5.09 -2.80 22.45
N ARG A 170 -5.16 -1.94 21.41
CA ARG A 170 -3.99 -1.21 20.91
C ARG A 170 -4.17 0.30 20.85
N GLN A 171 -5.39 0.82 20.91
CA GLN A 171 -5.63 2.26 20.98
C GLN A 171 -5.61 2.77 22.42
N LYS A 172 -4.79 3.78 22.70
CA LYS A 172 -4.76 4.50 23.98
C LYS A 172 -5.86 5.58 24.06
N PRO A 173 -6.18 6.08 25.27
CA PRO A 173 -7.21 7.10 25.44
C PRO A 173 -6.99 8.40 24.66
N ASP A 174 -5.73 8.79 24.43
CA ASP A 174 -5.33 9.96 23.66
C ASP A 174 -5.37 9.74 22.13
N GLY A 175 -5.63 8.51 21.67
CA GLY A 175 -5.84 8.14 20.28
C GLY A 175 -4.65 7.49 19.59
N VAL A 176 -3.48 7.44 20.23
CA VAL A 176 -2.30 6.77 19.67
C VAL A 176 -2.50 5.26 19.65
N PHE A 177 -2.02 4.60 18.60
CA PHE A 177 -1.91 3.15 18.55
C PHE A 177 -0.51 2.69 18.96
N GLN A 178 -0.42 1.60 19.72
CA GLN A 178 0.85 1.05 20.18
C GLN A 178 1.22 -0.24 19.45
N GLU A 179 2.51 -0.44 19.23
CA GLU A 179 3.06 -1.71 18.76
C GLU A 179 3.77 -2.43 19.90
N ASP A 180 3.32 -3.64 20.21
CA ASP A 180 3.90 -4.49 21.26
C ASP A 180 4.84 -5.54 20.66
N ALA A 181 4.64 -5.91 19.40
CA ALA A 181 5.39 -6.95 18.72
C ALA A 181 5.56 -6.60 17.24
N PRO A 182 6.59 -5.82 16.88
CA PRO A 182 6.80 -5.41 15.50
C PRO A 182 7.06 -6.60 14.58
N VAL A 183 6.73 -6.42 13.31
CA VAL A 183 6.98 -7.42 12.25
C VAL A 183 8.45 -7.75 12.07
N ILE A 184 8.69 -8.93 11.48
CA ILE A 184 10.04 -9.46 11.22
C ILE A 184 10.60 -8.85 9.94
N HIS A 185 9.78 -8.81 8.89
CA HIS A 185 10.07 -8.19 7.59
C HIS A 185 9.93 -6.67 7.68
N LYS A 186 11.04 -6.03 8.10
CA LYS A 186 11.14 -4.59 8.30
C LYS A 186 10.89 -3.78 7.03
N GLU A 187 11.16 -4.38 5.87
CA GLU A 187 10.83 -3.88 4.54
C GLU A 187 9.32 -3.67 4.33
N MET A 188 8.46 -4.29 5.14
CA MET A 188 7.01 -4.10 5.03
C MET A 188 6.51 -2.85 5.73
N VAL A 189 7.25 -2.36 6.73
CA VAL A 189 6.79 -1.25 7.58
C VAL A 189 7.08 0.12 6.97
N GLY A 190 7.77 0.15 5.83
CA GLY A 190 8.10 1.39 5.14
C GLY A 190 9.01 2.31 5.94
N GLY A 191 8.87 3.63 5.74
CA GLY A 191 9.63 4.68 6.44
C GLY A 191 9.39 4.80 7.95
N TYR A 192 8.65 3.84 8.55
CA TYR A 192 8.35 3.74 9.98
C TYR A 192 9.60 3.75 10.88
N GLN A 193 10.74 3.26 10.40
CA GLN A 193 12.00 3.33 11.14
C GLN A 193 12.52 4.77 11.19
N GLY A 194 12.36 5.44 12.33
CA GLY A 194 12.95 6.75 12.57
C GLY A 194 12.31 7.49 13.74
N ALA A 195 12.36 8.83 13.72
CA ALA A 195 12.07 9.68 14.88
C ALA A 195 10.60 9.78 15.30
N GLU A 196 9.65 9.27 14.50
CA GLU A 196 8.20 9.51 14.69
C GLU A 196 7.36 8.22 14.53
N PRO A 197 7.69 7.12 15.24
CA PRO A 197 7.05 5.82 15.04
C PRO A 197 5.58 5.83 15.47
N GLU A 198 5.25 6.50 16.58
CA GLU A 198 3.86 6.58 17.09
C GLU A 198 2.91 7.25 16.09
N VAL A 199 3.37 8.31 15.41
CA VAL A 199 2.61 9.02 14.37
C VAL A 199 2.45 8.13 13.14
N SER A 200 3.54 7.51 12.70
CA SER A 200 3.54 6.64 11.52
C SER A 200 2.59 5.44 11.70
N LEU A 201 2.68 4.74 12.85
CA LEU A 201 1.78 3.63 13.16
C LEU A 201 0.33 4.09 13.28
N THR A 202 0.07 5.17 14.01
CA THR A 202 -1.30 5.67 14.20
C THR A 202 -1.92 6.11 12.87
N ALA A 203 -1.16 6.77 11.99
CA ALA A 203 -1.59 7.13 10.65
C ALA A 203 -1.87 5.88 9.78
N PHE A 204 -1.00 4.88 9.84
CA PHE A 204 -1.18 3.63 9.11
C PHE A 204 -2.43 2.86 9.58
N VAL A 205 -2.63 2.75 10.90
CA VAL A 205 -3.83 2.12 11.46
C VAL A 205 -5.08 2.92 11.08
N LEU A 206 -5.04 4.25 11.15
CA LEU A 206 -6.17 5.10 10.74
C LEU A 206 -6.56 4.88 9.28
N ILE A 207 -5.59 4.72 8.37
CA ILE A 207 -5.86 4.38 6.96
C ILE A 207 -6.60 3.03 6.87
N ALA A 208 -6.15 2.02 7.60
CA ALA A 208 -6.81 0.71 7.63
C ALA A 208 -8.24 0.78 8.20
N LEU A 209 -8.44 1.55 9.28
CA LEU A 209 -9.78 1.79 9.85
C LEU A 209 -10.71 2.46 8.82
N GLN A 210 -10.19 3.43 8.05
CA GLN A 210 -10.95 4.13 7.02
C GLN A 210 -11.32 3.24 5.84
N GLU A 211 -10.37 2.42 5.34
CA GLU A 211 -10.65 1.49 4.23
C GLU A 211 -11.71 0.45 4.63
N ALA A 212 -11.70 -0.01 5.88
CA ALA A 212 -12.68 -0.95 6.42
C ALA A 212 -13.98 -0.30 6.92
N ARG A 213 -14.08 1.04 6.92
CA ARG A 213 -15.17 1.78 7.58
C ARG A 213 -16.54 1.37 7.08
N ASP A 214 -16.74 1.36 5.77
CA ASP A 214 -18.04 1.02 5.17
C ASP A 214 -18.44 -0.44 5.43
N THR A 215 -17.45 -1.33 5.59
CA THR A 215 -17.68 -2.75 5.88
C THR A 215 -18.04 -3.00 7.35
N CYS A 216 -17.48 -2.21 8.27
CA CYS A 216 -17.55 -2.47 9.70
C CYS A 216 -18.34 -1.47 10.52
N LYS A 217 -18.83 -0.37 9.94
CA LYS A 217 -19.61 0.66 10.66
C LYS A 217 -20.80 0.08 11.45
N ASP A 218 -21.49 -0.92 10.90
CA ASP A 218 -22.67 -1.54 11.51
C ASP A 218 -22.31 -2.71 12.44
N HIS A 219 -21.05 -3.14 12.45
CA HIS A 219 -20.54 -4.28 13.22
C HIS A 219 -19.67 -3.86 14.42
N VAL A 220 -19.12 -2.64 14.40
CA VAL A 220 -18.18 -2.13 15.40
C VAL A 220 -18.63 -0.76 15.89
N ASN A 221 -19.39 -0.75 16.99
CA ASN A 221 -20.06 0.45 17.53
C ASN A 221 -19.12 1.63 17.86
N ASN A 222 -17.85 1.38 18.16
CA ASN A 222 -16.87 2.41 18.55
C ASN A 222 -15.90 2.78 17.43
N LEU A 223 -16.14 2.33 16.18
CA LEU A 223 -15.25 2.58 15.05
C LEU A 223 -15.07 4.07 14.75
N ASP A 224 -16.18 4.80 14.57
CA ASP A 224 -16.13 6.23 14.27
C ASP A 224 -15.46 7.03 15.41
N GLN A 225 -15.73 6.67 16.67
CA GLN A 225 -15.08 7.30 17.81
C GLN A 225 -13.57 7.02 17.82
N SER A 226 -13.16 5.80 17.48
CA SER A 226 -11.74 5.42 17.39
C SER A 226 -11.03 6.21 16.29
N ILE A 227 -11.65 6.32 15.12
CA ILE A 227 -11.20 7.13 13.98
C ILE A 227 -11.00 8.59 14.41
N GLU A 228 -11.98 9.19 15.09
CA GLU A 228 -11.90 10.57 15.58
C GLU A 228 -10.77 10.77 16.59
N LYS A 229 -10.55 9.83 17.51
CA LYS A 229 -9.43 9.89 18.47
C LYS A 229 -8.08 9.83 17.76
N ALA A 230 -7.91 8.88 16.83
CA ALA A 230 -6.67 8.72 16.07
C ALA A 230 -6.38 9.95 15.20
N ALA A 231 -7.39 10.46 14.48
CA ALA A 231 -7.24 11.68 13.71
C ALA A 231 -6.94 12.89 14.61
N GLY A 232 -7.59 12.99 15.77
CA GLY A 232 -7.31 14.02 16.77
C GLY A 232 -5.87 14.00 17.29
N PHE A 233 -5.33 12.81 17.55
CA PHE A 233 -3.91 12.63 17.89
C PHE A 233 -2.99 13.14 16.78
N LEU A 234 -3.23 12.72 15.53
CA LEU A 234 -2.42 13.12 14.39
C LEU A 234 -2.45 14.63 14.17
N ILE A 235 -3.63 15.28 14.26
CA ILE A 235 -3.75 16.74 14.13
C ILE A 235 -2.88 17.47 15.15
N ARG A 236 -2.90 17.04 16.42
CA ARG A 236 -2.11 17.69 17.49
C ARG A 236 -0.60 17.58 17.24
N ARG A 237 -0.15 16.53 16.56
CA ARG A 237 1.28 16.29 16.25
C ARG A 237 1.69 16.85 14.89
N TYR A 238 0.74 17.08 13.98
CA TYR A 238 0.98 17.32 12.56
C TYR A 238 1.92 18.50 12.26
N GLU A 239 1.78 19.62 12.99
CA GLU A 239 2.62 20.81 12.79
C GLU A 239 4.06 20.62 13.30
N GLN A 240 4.29 19.67 14.19
CA GLN A 240 5.58 19.40 14.83
C GLN A 240 6.38 18.34 14.07
N LEU A 241 5.82 17.75 13.01
CA LEU A 241 6.47 16.71 12.24
C LEU A 241 7.67 17.26 11.46
N ALA A 242 8.73 16.48 11.39
CA ALA A 242 10.00 16.87 10.78
C ALA A 242 10.37 16.04 9.54
N ARG A 243 9.83 14.81 9.41
CA ARG A 243 10.21 13.93 8.31
C ARG A 243 9.22 14.03 7.14
N PRO A 244 9.70 14.20 5.90
CA PRO A 244 8.85 14.19 4.70
C PRO A 244 7.93 12.97 4.62
N TYR A 245 8.45 11.78 4.94
CA TYR A 245 7.70 10.53 4.95
C TYR A 245 6.52 10.58 5.94
N THR A 246 6.78 10.89 7.22
CA THR A 246 5.75 10.93 8.26
C THR A 246 4.70 11.98 7.95
N VAL A 247 5.11 13.16 7.45
CA VAL A 247 4.20 14.21 7.03
C VAL A 247 3.29 13.70 5.92
N ALA A 248 3.82 13.06 4.88
CA ALA A 248 3.03 12.53 3.77
C ALA A 248 2.02 11.48 4.22
N LEU A 249 2.46 10.50 5.02
CA LEU A 249 1.61 9.44 5.57
C LEU A 249 0.49 10.00 6.47
N ALA A 250 0.83 10.90 7.40
CA ALA A 250 -0.15 11.56 8.26
C ALA A 250 -1.13 12.43 7.46
N SER A 251 -0.65 13.11 6.42
CA SER A 251 -1.49 13.91 5.53
C SER A 251 -2.53 13.04 4.84
N TYR A 252 -2.12 11.89 4.30
CA TYR A 252 -3.05 10.97 3.66
C TYR A 252 -4.08 10.42 4.64
N ALA A 253 -3.66 9.97 5.82
CA ALA A 253 -4.57 9.48 6.86
C ALA A 253 -5.60 10.55 7.28
N LEU A 254 -5.15 11.79 7.46
CA LEU A 254 -6.02 12.93 7.79
C LEU A 254 -6.93 13.32 6.62
N ALA A 255 -6.47 13.22 5.38
CA ALA A 255 -7.27 13.49 4.19
C ALA A 255 -8.40 12.47 4.03
N LEU A 256 -8.12 11.18 4.24
CA LEU A 256 -9.14 10.12 4.24
C LEU A 256 -10.20 10.36 5.32
N ALA A 257 -9.78 10.80 6.51
CA ALA A 257 -10.69 11.14 7.60
C ALA A 257 -11.42 12.48 7.42
N GLY A 258 -11.20 13.20 6.31
CA GLY A 258 -11.80 14.52 6.07
C GLY A 258 -11.32 15.60 7.05
N LYS A 259 -10.19 15.40 7.72
CA LYS A 259 -9.62 16.31 8.73
C LYS A 259 -8.46 17.17 8.22
N LEU A 260 -7.86 16.81 7.08
CA LEU A 260 -6.80 17.62 6.47
C LEU A 260 -7.42 18.84 5.76
N LYS A 261 -7.35 20.00 6.41
CA LYS A 261 -7.95 21.25 5.88
C LYS A 261 -7.12 21.91 4.77
N THR A 262 -5.80 21.75 4.81
CA THR A 262 -4.88 22.40 3.88
C THR A 262 -3.67 21.53 3.60
N GLU A 263 -3.21 21.57 2.36
CA GLU A 263 -2.02 20.93 1.83
C GLU A 263 -0.72 21.68 2.19
N LYS A 264 -0.79 22.87 2.81
CA LYS A 264 0.38 23.73 3.04
C LYS A 264 1.52 23.02 3.78
N ILE A 265 1.19 22.29 4.85
CA ILE A 265 2.19 21.55 5.62
C ILE A 265 2.77 20.42 4.78
N LEU A 266 1.92 19.63 4.11
CA LEU A 266 2.36 18.61 3.16
C LEU A 266 3.33 19.20 2.11
N MET A 267 2.92 20.26 1.40
CA MET A 267 3.71 20.88 0.34
C MET A 267 5.00 21.55 0.83
N ARG A 268 5.08 22.00 2.08
CA ARG A 268 6.32 22.53 2.67
C ARG A 268 7.45 21.52 2.68
N PHE A 269 7.14 20.24 2.81
CA PHE A 269 8.11 19.14 2.77
C PHE A 269 8.35 18.58 1.37
N SER A 270 7.69 19.14 0.35
CA SER A 270 7.90 18.73 -1.03
C SER A 270 9.22 19.30 -1.58
N LYS A 271 9.95 18.46 -2.31
CA LYS A 271 11.12 18.84 -3.09
C LYS A 271 10.66 19.17 -4.51
N GLY A 272 10.79 20.44 -4.88
CA GLY A 272 10.37 20.96 -6.18
C GLY A 272 8.88 20.81 -6.47
N GLY A 273 8.03 20.60 -5.44
CA GLY A 273 6.60 20.35 -5.62
C GLY A 273 6.25 18.96 -6.19
N SER A 274 7.21 18.03 -6.23
CA SER A 274 7.06 16.76 -6.95
C SER A 274 7.34 15.50 -6.13
N SER A 275 8.10 15.60 -5.03
CA SER A 275 8.54 14.43 -4.27
C SER A 275 8.75 14.74 -2.79
N TRP A 276 8.66 13.72 -1.93
CA TRP A 276 8.92 13.81 -0.49
C TRP A 276 10.11 12.90 -0.16
N GLU A 277 11.30 13.49 -0.18
CA GLU A 277 12.56 12.74 -0.17
C GLU A 277 13.39 12.97 1.09
N GLU A 278 13.92 11.89 1.66
CA GLU A 278 15.00 11.86 2.65
C GLU A 278 16.30 11.34 1.99
N ARG A 279 17.45 11.70 2.56
CA ARG A 279 18.75 11.25 2.04
C ARG A 279 18.91 9.74 2.23
N ASN A 280 19.46 9.06 1.22
CA ASN A 280 19.74 7.61 1.24
C ASN A 280 18.52 6.72 1.56
N ALA A 281 17.32 7.18 1.22
CA ALA A 281 16.07 6.51 1.58
C ALA A 281 15.19 6.22 0.36
N ARG A 282 15.77 5.75 -0.75
CA ARG A 282 15.10 5.68 -2.07
C ARG A 282 13.72 5.00 -2.02
N THR A 283 13.60 3.84 -1.38
CA THR A 283 12.34 3.08 -1.27
C THR A 283 11.30 3.84 -0.46
N TYR A 284 11.70 4.36 0.71
CA TYR A 284 10.82 5.17 1.57
C TYR A 284 10.43 6.51 0.93
N ASN A 285 11.27 7.07 0.06
CA ASN A 285 10.94 8.29 -0.69
C ASN A 285 9.84 8.02 -1.71
N ILE A 286 9.86 6.86 -2.35
CA ILE A 286 8.80 6.45 -3.28
C ILE A 286 7.49 6.25 -2.51
N GLU A 287 7.54 5.54 -1.39
CA GLU A 287 6.37 5.32 -0.54
C GLU A 287 5.81 6.64 0.01
N GLY A 288 6.65 7.49 0.59
CA GLY A 288 6.28 8.81 1.11
C GLY A 288 5.69 9.70 0.01
N THR A 289 6.31 9.72 -1.18
CA THR A 289 5.77 10.46 -2.33
C THR A 289 4.44 9.88 -2.80
N SER A 290 4.25 8.56 -2.72
CA SER A 290 2.98 7.90 -3.04
C SER A 290 1.88 8.28 -2.06
N TYR A 291 2.16 8.34 -0.75
CA TYR A 291 1.20 8.86 0.24
C TYR A 291 0.86 10.33 0.00
N ALA A 292 1.84 11.16 -0.36
CA ALA A 292 1.59 12.55 -0.70
C ALA A 292 0.66 12.69 -1.92
N LEU A 293 0.88 11.87 -2.96
CA LEU A 293 -0.01 11.80 -4.11
C LEU A 293 -1.44 11.41 -3.69
N LEU A 294 -1.59 10.33 -2.91
CA LEU A 294 -2.89 9.88 -2.44
C LEU A 294 -3.61 10.94 -1.60
N ALA A 295 -2.87 11.67 -0.76
CA ALA A 295 -3.42 12.80 0.00
C ALA A 295 -3.95 13.91 -0.93
N LEU A 296 -3.15 14.33 -1.92
CA LEU A 296 -3.53 15.38 -2.88
C LEU A 296 -4.75 14.97 -3.73
N VAL A 297 -4.80 13.71 -4.18
CA VAL A 297 -5.95 13.15 -4.91
C VAL A 297 -7.20 13.14 -4.03
N GLN A 298 -7.08 12.69 -2.77
CA GLN A 298 -8.19 12.70 -1.81
C GLN A 298 -8.71 14.12 -1.53
N MET A 299 -7.81 15.11 -1.51
CA MET A 299 -8.14 16.53 -1.39
C MET A 299 -8.63 17.18 -2.69
N LYS A 300 -8.71 16.43 -3.79
CA LYS A 300 -9.09 16.91 -5.13
C LYS A 300 -8.16 18.04 -5.66
N LYS A 301 -6.87 17.99 -5.32
CA LYS A 301 -5.84 18.95 -5.72
C LYS A 301 -5.09 18.47 -6.98
N SER A 302 -5.82 18.28 -8.08
CA SER A 302 -5.30 17.68 -9.31
C SER A 302 -4.09 18.41 -9.91
N GLU A 303 -4.05 19.74 -9.82
CA GLU A 303 -2.92 20.55 -10.32
C GLU A 303 -1.61 20.24 -9.58
N LEU A 304 -1.69 19.99 -8.27
CA LEU A 304 -0.53 19.64 -7.44
C LEU A 304 -0.15 18.17 -7.59
N ALA A 305 -1.12 17.29 -7.89
CA ALA A 305 -0.88 15.86 -8.08
C ALA A 305 -0.09 15.57 -9.38
N GLY A 306 -0.29 16.36 -10.44
CA GLY A 306 0.31 16.13 -11.76
C GLY A 306 1.84 15.98 -11.76
N PRO A 307 2.61 16.93 -11.17
CA PRO A 307 4.07 16.80 -11.03
C PRO A 307 4.50 15.56 -10.24
N VAL A 308 3.74 15.19 -9.21
CA VAL A 308 4.03 14.03 -8.35
C VAL A 308 3.89 12.72 -9.13
N VAL A 309 2.83 12.59 -9.95
CA VAL A 309 2.64 11.43 -10.84
C VAL A 309 3.81 11.29 -11.81
N ARG A 310 4.27 12.40 -12.42
CA ARG A 310 5.41 12.35 -13.35
C ARG A 310 6.69 11.90 -12.65
N TRP A 311 6.95 12.40 -11.45
CA TRP A 311 8.11 11.99 -10.67
C TRP A 311 8.07 10.49 -10.34
N LEU A 312 6.92 9.98 -9.89
CA LEU A 312 6.73 8.54 -9.60
C LEU A 312 6.90 7.68 -10.85
N ALA A 313 6.34 8.10 -11.99
CA ALA A 313 6.47 7.39 -13.26
C ALA A 313 7.94 7.29 -13.74
N GLN A 314 8.79 8.26 -13.38
CA GLN A 314 10.22 8.25 -13.71
C GLN A 314 11.04 7.31 -12.82
N GLN A 315 10.50 6.81 -11.71
CA GLN A 315 11.25 5.93 -10.79
C GLN A 315 11.47 4.50 -11.34
N ASN A 316 11.08 4.23 -12.60
CA ASN A 316 11.27 2.99 -13.40
C ASN A 316 12.12 1.91 -12.70
N TYR A 317 11.45 0.84 -12.26
CA TYR A 317 12.09 -0.35 -11.72
C TYR A 317 11.91 -1.53 -12.66
N TYR A 318 13.02 -2.17 -13.05
CA TYR A 318 13.03 -3.46 -13.73
C TYR A 318 13.15 -4.55 -12.65
N GLY A 319 12.06 -5.30 -12.40
CA GLY A 319 12.10 -6.55 -11.63
C GLY A 319 11.30 -6.62 -10.32
N GLY A 320 9.97 -6.59 -10.38
CA GLY A 320 9.17 -7.29 -9.35
C GLY A 320 8.68 -6.48 -8.14
N GLY A 321 9.26 -5.32 -7.82
CA GLY A 321 8.84 -4.48 -6.68
C GLY A 321 9.85 -3.38 -6.35
N TYR A 322 9.52 -2.41 -5.49
CA TYR A 322 10.40 -1.29 -5.13
C TYR A 322 11.59 -1.67 -4.23
N GLY A 323 11.97 -2.94 -4.12
CA GLY A 323 12.93 -3.43 -3.11
C GLY A 323 12.40 -3.43 -1.66
N SER A 324 11.13 -3.06 -1.51
CA SER A 324 10.28 -3.04 -0.32
C SER A 324 8.86 -3.36 -0.81
N THR A 325 8.00 -3.91 0.04
CA THR A 325 6.63 -4.28 -0.33
C THR A 325 5.66 -3.13 -0.39
#